data_AF-A0A6B3NK59-F1
#
_entry.id   AF-A0A6B3NK59-F1
#
_cell.length_a   1.000
_cell.length_b   1.000
_cell.length_c   1.000
_cell.angle_alpha   90.00
_cell.angle_beta   90.00
_cell.angle_gamma   90.00
#
_symmetry.space_group_name_H-M   'P 1'
#
loop_
_entity.id
_entity.type
_entity.pdbx_description
1 polymer ?
#
loop_
_entity_poly.entity_id
_entity_poly.type
_entity_poly.pdbx_seq_one_letter_code
_entity_poly.pdbx_strand_id
1 'polypeptide(L)'
;MNTQERLKRSEDIQIAYWLSPLPQLELAQVKATTEVPNDTSQEQVIGNYYATDNSTLPELGALSDFENWASVASTIDYKTRQLAGFDPTATEFDVKAWEEYLYKFGTSPFLLSTEHRHLELSLGKDSIKPLIHAVFEMIKGVVSEADYDHVLTTMKKMATLAITNEGKAQKDSYQQLGIISVKSSKLYSLFIRTCIQMTRKEEEDKDYEHIAQTLSVMKFQGIIDFDKCKRNADLILGWDRFNIDKWVEHTNSYNCPPNECPSWSN
;
A
#
# COMPACT_ATOMS: atom_id res chain seq x y z
N MET A 1 -0.38 9.91 39.66
CA MET A 1 -0.05 9.29 38.37
C MET A 1 1.22 9.93 37.84
N ASN A 2 2.33 9.19 37.78
CA ASN A 2 3.61 9.69 37.29
C ASN A 2 3.61 9.80 35.75
N THR A 3 4.66 10.40 35.16
CA THR A 3 4.75 10.64 33.71
C THR A 3 4.72 9.34 32.89
N GLN A 4 5.31 8.26 33.39
CA GLN A 4 5.33 6.97 32.69
C GLN A 4 3.94 6.33 32.67
N GLU A 5 3.20 6.39 33.79
CA GLU A 5 1.81 5.91 33.87
C GLU A 5 0.88 6.71 32.95
N ARG A 6 1.09 8.03 32.83
CA ARG A 6 0.35 8.89 31.89
C ARG A 6 0.62 8.52 30.44
N LEU A 7 1.89 8.30 30.08
CA LEU A 7 2.28 7.89 28.74
C LEU A 7 1.66 6.55 28.37
N LYS A 8 1.84 5.53 29.23
CA LYS A 8 1.29 4.19 29.03
C LYS A 8 -0.23 4.25 28.84
N ARG A 9 -0.94 4.95 29.72
CA ARG A 9 -2.41 5.12 29.59
C ARG A 9 -2.80 5.78 28.28
N SER A 10 -2.06 6.79 27.81
CA SER A 10 -2.35 7.45 26.54
C SER A 10 -2.14 6.52 25.34
N GLU A 11 -1.07 5.72 25.37
CA GLU A 11 -0.78 4.71 24.34
C GLU A 11 -1.85 3.62 24.32
N ASP A 12 -2.21 3.08 25.48
CA ASP A 12 -3.26 2.06 25.63
C ASP A 12 -4.58 2.56 25.03
N ILE A 13 -4.94 3.83 25.27
CA ILE A 13 -6.14 4.45 24.69
C ILE A 13 -6.04 4.55 23.17
N GLN A 14 -4.93 5.05 22.63
CA GLN A 14 -4.72 5.16 21.17
C GLN A 14 -4.82 3.79 20.48
N ILE A 15 -4.19 2.78 21.08
CA ILE A 15 -4.22 1.39 20.60
C ILE A 15 -5.64 0.83 20.67
N ALA A 16 -6.35 1.01 21.79
CA ALA A 16 -7.72 0.54 21.93
C ALA A 16 -8.66 1.18 20.88
N TYR A 17 -8.53 2.48 20.61
CA TYR A 17 -9.29 3.16 19.56
C TYR A 17 -8.95 2.61 18.18
N TRP A 18 -7.66 2.40 17.89
CA TRP A 18 -7.22 1.84 16.61
C TRP A 18 -7.72 0.41 16.40
N LEU A 19 -7.72 -0.42 17.44
CA LEU A 19 -8.23 -1.80 17.39
C LEU A 19 -9.77 -1.88 17.32
N SER A 20 -10.48 -0.82 17.70
CA SER A 20 -11.93 -0.80 17.68
C SER A 20 -12.47 -0.74 16.24
N PRO A 21 -13.61 -1.37 15.92
CA PRO A 21 -14.28 -1.16 14.63
C PRO A 21 -14.52 0.32 14.39
N LEU A 22 -14.40 0.76 13.14
CA LEU A 22 -14.76 2.14 12.82
C LEU A 22 -16.25 2.35 13.09
N PRO A 23 -16.64 3.51 13.65
CA PRO A 23 -18.05 3.87 13.72
C PRO A 23 -18.62 3.72 12.32
N GLN A 24 -19.77 3.07 12.21
CA GLN A 24 -20.57 3.04 10.98
C GLN A 24 -21.17 4.44 10.75
N LEU A 25 -20.33 5.46 10.63
CA LEU A 25 -20.72 6.70 9.95
C LEU A 25 -21.06 6.26 8.54
N GLU A 26 -22.25 6.61 8.08
CA GLU A 26 -22.84 6.20 6.81
C GLU A 26 -21.90 6.44 5.62
N LEU A 27 -20.94 5.53 5.38
CA LEU A 27 -20.26 5.36 4.09
C LEU A 27 -21.28 5.06 2.97
N ALA A 28 -22.54 4.79 3.35
CA ALA A 28 -23.71 4.81 2.48
C ALA A 28 -23.87 6.13 1.69
N GLN A 29 -23.28 7.25 2.11
CA GLN A 29 -23.29 8.49 1.31
C GLN A 29 -22.20 8.52 0.21
N VAL A 30 -21.14 7.70 0.29
CA VAL A 30 -20.16 7.56 -0.80
C VAL A 30 -20.69 6.62 -1.89
N LYS A 31 -21.61 5.70 -1.56
CA LYS A 31 -22.31 4.87 -2.55
C LYS A 31 -23.21 5.66 -3.51
N ALA A 32 -23.52 6.93 -3.22
CA ALA A 32 -24.56 7.69 -3.92
C ALA A 32 -24.06 8.67 -5.00
N THR A 33 -22.74 8.80 -5.24
CA THR A 33 -22.22 9.81 -6.20
C THR A 33 -21.32 9.29 -7.32
N THR A 34 -20.92 8.02 -7.30
CA THR A 34 -20.30 7.38 -8.47
C THR A 34 -21.30 6.39 -9.06
N GLU A 35 -22.23 6.91 -9.88
CA GLU A 35 -22.82 6.10 -10.96
C GLU A 35 -21.67 5.67 -11.87
N VAL A 36 -20.99 4.58 -11.50
CA VAL A 36 -20.11 3.87 -12.43
C VAL A 36 -21.02 3.47 -13.59
N PRO A 37 -20.71 3.86 -14.84
CA PRO A 37 -21.51 3.44 -15.98
C PRO A 37 -21.72 1.92 -15.89
N ASN A 38 -22.94 1.45 -16.20
CA ASN A 38 -23.29 0.03 -16.08
C ASN A 38 -22.33 -0.92 -16.86
N ASP A 39 -21.47 -0.39 -17.71
CA ASP A 39 -20.49 -1.12 -18.53
C ASP A 39 -19.02 -1.03 -18.05
N THR A 40 -18.78 -0.52 -16.84
CA THR A 40 -17.42 -0.47 -16.25
C THR A 40 -17.32 -1.45 -15.07
N SER A 41 -16.30 -2.32 -15.08
CA SER A 41 -15.95 -3.16 -13.93
C SER A 41 -14.87 -2.51 -13.07
N GLN A 42 -14.77 -2.90 -11.80
CA GLN A 42 -13.72 -2.41 -10.90
C GLN A 42 -12.88 -3.58 -10.42
N GLU A 43 -11.58 -3.41 -10.41
CA GLU A 43 -10.61 -4.37 -9.90
C GLU A 43 -9.62 -3.68 -8.98
N GLN A 44 -8.90 -4.48 -8.19
CA GLN A 44 -7.72 -4.01 -7.48
C GLN A 44 -6.47 -4.74 -7.94
N VAL A 45 -5.35 -4.03 -7.89
CA VAL A 45 -4.03 -4.53 -8.29
C VAL A 45 -3.02 -4.08 -7.25
N ILE A 46 -2.47 -5.02 -6.52
CA ILE A 46 -1.59 -4.75 -5.38
C ILE A 46 -0.22 -5.34 -5.66
N GLY A 47 0.83 -4.58 -5.39
CA GLY A 47 2.21 -5.05 -5.39
C GLY A 47 2.92 -4.54 -4.15
N ASN A 48 3.80 -5.36 -3.59
CA ASN A 48 4.60 -5.00 -2.43
C ASN A 48 6.09 -5.10 -2.76
N TYR A 49 6.89 -4.25 -2.14
CA TYR A 49 8.34 -4.31 -2.25
C TYR A 49 9.01 -3.95 -0.93
N TYR A 50 10.07 -4.67 -0.58
CA TYR A 50 10.91 -4.38 0.58
C TYR A 50 12.27 -3.86 0.10
N ALA A 51 12.66 -2.69 0.61
CA ALA A 51 13.91 -2.02 0.27
C ALA A 51 14.80 -1.82 1.50
N THR A 52 16.12 -1.79 1.33
CA THR A 52 17.05 -1.49 2.43
C THR A 52 18.35 -0.88 1.92
N ASP A 53 18.77 0.22 2.53
CA ASP A 53 20.11 0.78 2.35
C ASP A 53 21.16 0.15 3.30
N ASN A 54 20.77 -0.90 4.02
CA ASN A 54 21.54 -1.58 5.07
C ASN A 54 21.94 -0.68 6.25
N SER A 55 21.29 0.48 6.41
CA SER A 55 21.49 1.29 7.61
C SER A 55 21.03 0.56 8.86
N THR A 56 21.75 0.78 9.95
CA THR A 56 21.48 0.09 11.21
C THR A 56 20.21 0.62 11.85
N LEU A 57 19.37 -0.29 12.31
CA LEU A 57 18.21 0.01 13.17
C LEU A 57 18.53 -0.37 14.62
N PRO A 58 17.80 0.17 15.61
CA PRO A 58 17.97 -0.24 17.00
C PRO A 58 17.75 -1.74 17.21
N GLU A 59 18.23 -2.29 18.32
CA GLU A 59 17.91 -3.68 18.67
C GLU A 59 16.41 -3.89 18.89
N LEU A 60 15.91 -5.07 18.53
CA LEU A 60 14.50 -5.45 18.69
C LEU A 60 14.08 -5.64 20.16
N GLY A 61 15.02 -5.98 21.04
CA GLY A 61 14.73 -6.29 22.44
C GLY A 61 13.70 -7.43 22.54
N ALA A 62 12.60 -7.19 23.25
CA ALA A 62 11.51 -8.16 23.42
C ALA A 62 10.85 -8.60 22.09
N LEU A 63 11.06 -7.87 20.98
CA LEU A 63 10.55 -8.23 19.65
C LEU A 63 11.53 -9.11 18.86
N SER A 64 12.59 -9.66 19.47
CA SER A 64 13.63 -10.47 18.79
C SER A 64 13.07 -11.64 17.97
N ASP A 65 11.93 -12.15 18.39
CA ASP A 65 11.15 -13.21 17.75
C ASP A 65 10.64 -12.88 16.33
N PHE A 66 10.68 -11.60 15.94
CA PHE A 66 10.42 -11.14 14.56
C PHE A 66 11.66 -11.15 13.68
N GLU A 67 12.85 -11.42 14.23
CA GLU A 67 14.17 -11.45 13.57
C GLU A 67 14.68 -10.09 13.05
N ASN A 68 13.82 -9.28 12.45
CA ASN A 68 14.14 -7.96 11.95
C ASN A 68 12.95 -6.98 12.10
N TRP A 69 13.27 -5.68 12.10
CA TRP A 69 12.25 -4.64 12.21
C TRP A 69 11.29 -4.57 11.01
N ALA A 70 11.74 -4.96 9.81
CA ALA A 70 10.86 -5.00 8.65
C ALA A 70 9.69 -5.99 8.86
N SER A 71 9.95 -7.11 9.54
CA SER A 71 8.94 -8.10 9.91
C SER A 71 7.98 -7.61 11.00
N VAL A 72 8.44 -6.73 11.89
CA VAL A 72 7.55 -6.00 12.83
C VAL A 72 6.62 -5.07 12.04
N ALA A 73 7.17 -4.29 11.10
CA ALA A 73 6.39 -3.37 10.27
C ALA A 73 5.37 -4.09 9.38
N SER A 74 5.74 -5.20 8.74
CA SER A 74 4.82 -6.01 7.94
C SER A 74 3.76 -6.68 8.79
N THR A 75 4.05 -7.03 10.05
CA THR A 75 3.05 -7.56 10.98
C THR A 75 2.06 -6.47 11.41
N ILE A 76 2.53 -5.24 11.68
CA ILE A 76 1.65 -4.09 11.95
C ILE A 76 0.76 -3.79 10.74
N ASP A 77 1.33 -3.80 9.52
CA ASP A 77 0.56 -3.62 8.29
C ASP A 77 -0.45 -4.75 8.10
N TYR A 78 -0.06 -6.01 8.30
CA TYR A 78 -0.97 -7.15 8.23
C TYR A 78 -2.12 -7.03 9.23
N LYS A 79 -1.83 -6.59 10.47
CA LYS A 79 -2.87 -6.31 11.46
C LYS A 79 -3.81 -5.19 10.99
N THR A 80 -3.27 -4.16 10.36
CA THR A 80 -4.05 -3.08 9.74
C THR A 80 -5.00 -3.62 8.67
N ARG A 81 -4.51 -4.51 7.80
CA ARG A 81 -5.32 -5.20 6.77
C ARG A 81 -6.45 -6.03 7.39
N GLN A 82 -6.14 -6.81 8.41
CA GLN A 82 -7.14 -7.61 9.15
C GLN A 82 -8.23 -6.72 9.77
N LEU A 83 -7.86 -5.59 10.39
CA LEU A 83 -8.81 -4.65 11.00
C LEU A 83 -9.74 -3.99 9.97
N ALA A 84 -9.26 -3.80 8.74
CA ALA A 84 -10.01 -3.18 7.64
C ALA A 84 -10.76 -4.20 6.76
N GLY A 85 -10.56 -5.50 6.97
CA GLY A 85 -11.05 -6.53 6.04
C GLY A 85 -10.42 -6.44 4.64
N PHE A 86 -9.25 -5.83 4.51
CA PHE A 86 -8.58 -5.60 3.22
C PHE A 86 -7.74 -6.82 2.82
N ASP A 87 -8.16 -7.53 1.78
CA ASP A 87 -7.45 -8.67 1.21
C ASP A 87 -6.62 -8.23 -0.01
N PRO A 88 -5.28 -8.16 0.08
CA PRO A 88 -4.41 -7.76 -1.04
C PRO A 88 -4.24 -8.86 -2.11
N THR A 89 -4.77 -10.06 -1.88
CA THR A 89 -4.69 -11.20 -2.80
C THR A 89 -5.93 -11.34 -3.69
N ALA A 90 -7.03 -10.68 -3.34
CA ALA A 90 -8.22 -10.60 -4.17
C ALA A 90 -7.99 -9.68 -5.39
N THR A 91 -8.66 -9.97 -6.51
CA THR A 91 -8.70 -9.08 -7.69
C THR A 91 -9.95 -8.20 -7.71
N GLU A 92 -11.01 -8.59 -7.00
CA GLU A 92 -12.22 -7.79 -6.83
C GLU A 92 -11.95 -6.56 -5.96
N PHE A 93 -12.45 -5.39 -6.38
CA PHE A 93 -12.30 -4.16 -5.62
C PHE A 93 -13.39 -4.03 -4.55
N ASP A 94 -12.99 -4.02 -3.27
CA ASP A 94 -13.86 -3.65 -2.15
C ASP A 94 -13.56 -2.22 -1.70
N VAL A 95 -14.41 -1.29 -2.13
CA VAL A 95 -14.29 0.14 -1.77
C VAL A 95 -14.30 0.38 -0.26
N LYS A 96 -15.07 -0.41 0.51
CA LYS A 96 -15.15 -0.24 1.96
C LYS A 96 -13.84 -0.66 2.59
N ALA A 97 -13.35 -1.85 2.26
CA ALA A 97 -12.08 -2.35 2.79
C ALA A 97 -10.89 -1.45 2.38
N TRP A 98 -10.93 -0.90 1.15
CA TRP A 98 -9.94 0.03 0.64
C TRP A 98 -9.82 1.31 1.49
N GLU A 99 -10.95 1.95 1.78
CA GLU A 99 -11.02 3.18 2.58
C GLU A 99 -10.75 2.92 4.07
N GLU A 100 -11.26 1.81 4.62
CA GLU A 100 -10.98 1.43 6.00
C GLU A 100 -9.49 1.15 6.20
N TYR A 101 -8.81 0.51 5.24
CA TYR A 101 -7.36 0.32 5.31
C TYR A 101 -6.61 1.65 5.30
N LEU A 102 -6.98 2.60 4.43
CA LEU A 102 -6.36 3.93 4.41
C LEU A 102 -6.45 4.60 5.77
N TYR A 103 -7.64 4.58 6.38
CA TYR A 103 -7.85 5.17 7.70
C TYR A 103 -7.05 4.44 8.78
N LYS A 104 -7.13 3.11 8.83
CA LYS A 104 -6.45 2.30 9.85
C LYS A 104 -4.94 2.41 9.74
N PHE A 105 -4.40 2.41 8.52
CA PHE A 105 -2.98 2.62 8.31
C PHE A 105 -2.56 3.99 8.82
N GLY A 106 -3.31 5.03 8.43
CA GLY A 106 -2.96 6.40 8.76
C GLY A 106 -3.15 6.81 10.21
N THR A 107 -3.94 6.02 10.95
CA THR A 107 -4.16 6.20 12.39
C THR A 107 -3.44 5.14 13.22
N SER A 108 -2.55 4.34 12.61
CA SER A 108 -1.79 3.32 13.32
C SER A 108 -0.94 3.96 14.42
N PRO A 109 -1.12 3.56 15.69
CA PRO A 109 -0.47 4.21 16.81
C PRO A 109 1.04 3.93 16.83
N PHE A 110 1.51 2.93 16.07
CA PHE A 110 2.91 2.51 15.99
C PHE A 110 3.73 3.34 14.99
N LEU A 111 3.14 4.37 14.38
CA LEU A 111 3.82 5.33 13.53
C LEU A 111 4.22 6.56 14.36
N LEU A 112 5.49 6.94 14.30
CA LEU A 112 6.04 8.12 14.96
C LEU A 112 5.55 9.41 14.29
N SER A 113 5.45 9.37 12.96
CA SER A 113 4.98 10.47 12.13
C SER A 113 4.41 9.93 10.85
N THR A 114 3.41 10.61 10.31
CA THR A 114 2.82 10.32 8.99
C THR A 114 2.99 11.49 8.04
N GLU A 115 3.09 11.20 6.75
CA GLU A 115 3.05 12.20 5.68
C GLU A 115 2.12 11.69 4.59
N HIS A 116 1.32 12.62 4.08
CA HIS A 116 0.38 12.39 3.01
C HIS A 116 0.75 13.33 1.88
N ARG A 117 0.87 12.79 0.67
CA ARG A 117 1.11 13.60 -0.53
C ARG A 117 0.14 13.18 -1.60
N HIS A 118 -0.43 14.16 -2.27
CA HIS A 118 -1.32 13.98 -3.40
C HIS A 118 -0.79 14.77 -4.58
N LEU A 119 -0.91 14.20 -5.76
CA LEU A 119 -0.64 14.89 -7.02
C LEU A 119 -1.61 14.42 -8.09
N GLU A 120 -1.86 15.31 -9.03
CA GLU A 120 -2.58 15.01 -10.25
C GLU A 120 -1.60 15.06 -11.42
N LEU A 121 -1.73 14.12 -12.35
CA LEU A 121 -0.93 14.09 -13.57
C LEU A 121 -1.79 13.66 -14.75
N SER A 122 -1.40 14.07 -15.95
CA SER A 122 -2.02 13.57 -17.18
C SER A 122 -1.23 12.37 -17.71
N LEU A 123 -1.95 11.28 -17.96
CA LEU A 123 -1.44 10.09 -18.62
C LEU A 123 -1.90 10.12 -20.09
N GLY A 124 -0.95 10.04 -21.02
CA GLY A 124 -1.26 9.83 -22.44
C GLY A 124 -1.57 8.36 -22.73
N LYS A 125 -2.09 8.06 -23.92
CA LYS A 125 -2.37 6.66 -24.33
C LYS A 125 -1.09 5.83 -24.55
N ASP A 126 0.00 6.49 -24.92
CA ASP A 126 1.22 5.79 -25.38
C ASP A 126 2.36 5.78 -24.36
N SER A 127 2.22 6.52 -23.25
CA SER A 127 3.30 6.70 -22.26
C SER A 127 2.79 6.72 -20.83
N ILE A 128 3.41 5.87 -20.02
CA ILE A 128 3.21 5.79 -18.56
C ILE A 128 4.34 6.43 -17.75
N LYS A 129 5.33 7.01 -18.44
CA LYS A 129 6.48 7.67 -17.84
C LYS A 129 6.13 8.79 -16.86
N PRO A 130 5.08 9.62 -17.07
CA PRO A 130 4.66 10.58 -16.06
C PRO A 130 4.31 9.91 -14.71
N LEU A 131 3.63 8.77 -14.75
CA LEU A 131 3.27 8.01 -13.55
C LEU A 131 4.52 7.42 -12.87
N ILE A 132 5.45 6.83 -13.64
CA ILE A 132 6.71 6.30 -13.11
C ILE A 132 7.51 7.41 -12.41
N HIS A 133 7.66 8.56 -13.08
CA HIS A 133 8.37 9.71 -12.52
C HIS A 133 7.71 10.21 -11.23
N ALA A 134 6.38 10.33 -11.22
CA ALA A 134 5.64 10.73 -10.02
C ALA A 134 5.86 9.76 -8.84
N VAL A 135 5.83 8.45 -9.09
CA VAL A 135 6.12 7.43 -8.08
C VAL A 135 7.55 7.57 -7.55
N PHE A 136 8.54 7.73 -8.43
CA PHE A 136 9.95 7.89 -8.02
C PHE A 136 10.18 9.17 -7.22
N GLU A 137 9.60 10.29 -7.62
CA GLU A 137 9.65 11.54 -6.85
C GLU A 137 8.95 11.42 -5.49
N MET A 138 7.91 10.57 -5.39
CA MET A 138 7.23 10.28 -4.13
C MET A 138 8.10 9.40 -3.20
N ILE A 139 8.95 8.51 -3.72
CA ILE A 139 9.75 7.58 -2.90
C ILE A 139 11.23 7.98 -2.72
N LYS A 140 11.72 9.03 -3.38
CA LYS A 140 13.13 9.45 -3.32
C LYS A 140 13.68 9.68 -1.92
N GLY A 141 12.85 10.13 -0.99
CA GLY A 141 13.25 10.34 0.42
C GLY A 141 13.28 9.08 1.28
N VAL A 142 12.76 7.95 0.78
CA VAL A 142 12.45 6.75 1.60
C VAL A 142 13.00 5.46 1.01
N VAL A 143 13.29 5.42 -0.28
CA VAL A 143 13.90 4.28 -1.00
C VAL A 143 15.20 4.76 -1.65
N SER A 144 16.22 3.90 -1.70
CA SER A 144 17.49 4.22 -2.36
C SER A 144 17.36 4.13 -3.88
N GLU A 145 18.12 4.92 -4.63
CA GLU A 145 18.05 4.90 -6.10
C GLU A 145 18.40 3.52 -6.68
N ALA A 146 19.26 2.75 -6.00
CA ALA A 146 19.60 1.38 -6.38
C ALA A 146 18.39 0.42 -6.38
N ASP A 147 17.32 0.75 -5.67
CA ASP A 147 16.11 -0.07 -5.57
C ASP A 147 15.02 0.33 -6.59
N TYR A 148 15.22 1.41 -7.35
CA TYR A 148 14.19 1.93 -8.27
C TYR A 148 13.83 0.93 -9.36
N ASP A 149 14.80 0.16 -9.86
CA ASP A 149 14.54 -0.88 -10.86
C ASP A 149 13.66 -2.01 -10.30
N HIS A 150 13.81 -2.33 -9.02
CA HIS A 150 12.96 -3.32 -8.35
C HIS A 150 11.55 -2.79 -8.10
N VAL A 151 11.42 -1.51 -7.71
CA VAL A 151 10.12 -0.84 -7.62
C VAL A 151 9.42 -0.83 -8.98
N LEU A 152 10.14 -0.48 -10.05
CA LEU A 152 9.64 -0.51 -11.42
C LEU A 152 9.22 -1.92 -11.83
N THR A 153 10.00 -2.94 -11.45
CA THR A 153 9.66 -4.34 -11.68
C THR A 153 8.34 -4.70 -11.01
N THR A 154 8.10 -4.29 -9.76
CA THR A 154 6.82 -4.50 -9.08
C THR A 154 5.67 -3.80 -9.81
N MET A 155 5.85 -2.54 -10.23
CA MET A 155 4.85 -1.81 -11.03
C MET A 155 4.56 -2.51 -12.36
N LYS A 156 5.58 -3.07 -13.02
CA LYS A 156 5.43 -3.86 -14.24
C LYS A 156 4.62 -5.13 -14.00
N LYS A 157 4.81 -5.82 -12.87
CA LYS A 157 4.01 -7.02 -12.51
C LYS A 157 2.55 -6.66 -12.24
N MET A 158 2.32 -5.55 -11.54
CA MET A 158 0.99 -4.97 -11.34
C MET A 158 0.32 -4.66 -12.68
N ALA A 159 1.02 -4.02 -13.61
CA ALA A 159 0.48 -3.74 -14.94
C ALA A 159 0.13 -5.00 -15.74
N THR A 160 0.93 -6.07 -15.63
CA THR A 160 0.57 -7.37 -16.24
C THR A 160 -0.77 -7.84 -15.72
N LEU A 161 -0.97 -7.86 -14.39
CA LEU A 161 -2.27 -8.25 -13.83
C LEU A 161 -3.40 -7.34 -14.31
N ALA A 162 -3.17 -6.03 -14.32
CA ALA A 162 -4.15 -5.05 -14.80
C ALA A 162 -4.50 -5.24 -16.28
N ILE A 163 -3.59 -5.74 -17.11
CA ILE A 163 -3.88 -5.99 -18.54
C ILE A 163 -4.61 -7.32 -18.74
N THR A 164 -4.29 -8.34 -17.95
CA THR A 164 -4.79 -9.72 -18.16
C THR A 164 -6.05 -10.06 -17.37
N ASN A 165 -6.34 -9.33 -16.28
CA ASN A 165 -7.50 -9.62 -15.46
C ASN A 165 -8.79 -9.22 -16.21
N GLU A 166 -9.65 -10.20 -16.46
CA GLU A 166 -10.84 -9.99 -17.29
C GLU A 166 -11.88 -9.13 -16.56
N GLY A 167 -12.51 -8.23 -17.29
CA GLY A 167 -13.58 -7.36 -16.80
C GLY A 167 -14.62 -7.07 -17.89
N LYS A 168 -15.32 -5.94 -17.78
CA LYS A 168 -16.21 -5.43 -18.85
C LYS A 168 -15.43 -4.74 -19.96
N ALA A 169 -16.11 -4.16 -20.95
CA ALA A 169 -15.44 -3.44 -22.04
C ALA A 169 -14.52 -2.32 -21.51
N GLN A 170 -14.95 -1.65 -20.44
CA GLN A 170 -14.14 -0.71 -19.67
C GLN A 170 -13.92 -1.22 -18.26
N LYS A 171 -12.79 -0.84 -17.64
CA LYS A 171 -12.55 -1.11 -16.23
C LYS A 171 -11.71 -0.03 -15.54
N ASP A 172 -11.96 0.11 -14.24
CA ASP A 172 -11.15 0.89 -13.33
C ASP A 172 -10.20 -0.06 -12.58
N SER A 173 -8.91 0.14 -12.73
CA SER A 173 -7.87 -0.63 -12.04
C SER A 173 -7.34 0.17 -10.84
N TYR A 174 -7.82 -0.16 -9.64
CA TYR A 174 -7.38 0.46 -8.40
C TYR A 174 -6.05 -0.13 -7.96
N GLN A 175 -4.97 0.62 -8.11
CA GLN A 175 -3.62 0.14 -7.88
C GLN A 175 -3.08 0.59 -6.53
N GLN A 176 -2.39 -0.32 -5.81
CA GLN A 176 -1.61 0.00 -4.62
C GLN A 176 -0.23 -0.62 -4.68
N LEU A 177 0.80 0.24 -4.60
CA LEU A 177 2.18 -0.17 -4.40
C LEU A 177 2.55 0.02 -2.92
N GLY A 178 2.64 -1.06 -2.17
CA GLY A 178 3.14 -1.06 -0.80
C GLY A 178 4.66 -1.12 -0.75
N ILE A 179 5.29 -0.31 0.09
CA ILE A 179 6.73 -0.34 0.33
C ILE A 179 7.02 -0.32 1.82
N ILE A 180 7.81 -1.28 2.28
CA ILE A 180 8.51 -1.19 3.57
C ILE A 180 9.97 -0.93 3.24
N SER A 181 10.58 0.09 3.86
CA SER A 181 11.98 0.40 3.55
C SER A 181 12.80 0.81 4.76
N VAL A 182 14.05 0.34 4.79
CA VAL A 182 15.08 0.85 5.71
C VAL A 182 15.90 1.89 4.96
N LYS A 183 15.89 3.14 5.45
CA LYS A 183 16.70 4.21 4.88
C LYS A 183 17.15 5.18 5.96
N SER A 184 18.44 5.52 5.98
CA SER A 184 19.02 6.49 6.92
C SER A 184 18.65 6.20 8.39
N SER A 185 18.76 4.94 8.80
CA SER A 185 18.46 4.42 10.15
C SER A 185 16.99 4.59 10.58
N LYS A 186 16.09 4.73 9.61
CA LYS A 186 14.64 4.79 9.82
C LYS A 186 13.98 3.62 9.08
N LEU A 187 12.89 3.12 9.66
CA LEU A 187 12.02 2.16 9.01
C LEU A 187 10.74 2.87 8.58
N TYR A 188 10.53 2.91 7.27
CA TYR A 188 9.34 3.46 6.64
C TYR A 188 8.37 2.33 6.29
N SER A 189 7.09 2.60 6.48
CA SER A 189 5.99 1.84 5.89
C SER A 189 5.15 2.81 5.10
N LEU A 190 4.90 2.52 3.83
CA LEU A 190 4.17 3.41 2.94
C LEU A 190 3.39 2.65 1.88
N PHE A 191 2.45 3.33 1.27
CA PHE A 191 1.88 2.89 0.01
C PHE A 191 1.63 4.08 -0.92
N ILE A 192 1.58 3.77 -2.22
CA ILE A 192 1.14 4.69 -3.25
C ILE A 192 -0.10 4.10 -3.92
N ARG A 193 -1.15 4.89 -4.04
CA ARG A 193 -2.42 4.51 -4.65
C ARG A 193 -2.71 5.36 -5.87
N THR A 194 -3.31 4.73 -6.87
CA THR A 194 -3.88 5.40 -8.05
C THR A 194 -5.01 4.56 -8.62
N CYS A 195 -5.79 5.12 -9.54
CA CYS A 195 -6.82 4.38 -10.29
C CYS A 195 -6.60 4.64 -11.77
N ILE A 196 -6.37 3.57 -12.54
CA ILE A 196 -6.12 3.66 -13.99
C ILE A 196 -7.36 3.14 -14.71
N GLN A 197 -7.95 4.00 -15.54
CA GLN A 197 -9.03 3.63 -16.44
C GLN A 197 -8.46 2.89 -17.65
N MET A 198 -9.10 1.78 -18.01
CA MET A 198 -8.65 0.90 -19.08
C MET A 198 -9.83 0.51 -19.97
N THR A 199 -9.54 0.26 -21.25
CA THR A 199 -10.48 -0.27 -22.22
C THR A 199 -9.93 -1.56 -22.80
N ARG A 200 -10.81 -2.50 -23.12
CA ARG A 200 -10.43 -3.72 -23.83
C ARG A 200 -9.93 -3.35 -25.23
N LYS A 201 -8.85 -3.99 -25.69
CA LYS A 201 -8.36 -3.84 -27.06
C LYS A 201 -9.33 -4.50 -28.04
N GLU A 202 -9.64 -3.81 -29.13
CA GLU A 202 -10.55 -4.32 -30.17
C GLU A 202 -9.97 -5.52 -30.94
N GLU A 203 -8.64 -5.65 -31.00
CA GLU A 203 -7.96 -6.64 -31.86
C GLU A 203 -7.65 -7.98 -31.15
N GLU A 204 -7.54 -7.99 -29.81
CA GLU A 204 -7.05 -9.15 -29.04
C GLU A 204 -8.10 -9.75 -28.08
N ASP A 205 -9.33 -9.22 -28.04
CA ASP A 205 -10.53 -9.65 -27.27
C ASP A 205 -10.36 -9.93 -25.76
N LYS A 206 -9.14 -9.91 -25.23
CA LYS A 206 -8.80 -10.30 -23.85
C LYS A 206 -7.92 -9.29 -23.12
N ASP A 207 -7.04 -8.60 -23.84
CA ASP A 207 -6.10 -7.65 -23.25
C ASP A 207 -6.71 -6.25 -23.11
N TYR A 208 -6.31 -5.54 -22.07
CA TYR A 208 -6.68 -4.14 -21.84
C TYR A 208 -5.54 -3.18 -22.19
N GLU A 209 -5.91 -1.96 -22.58
CA GLU A 209 -5.01 -0.81 -22.69
C GLU A 209 -5.50 0.35 -21.83
N HIS A 210 -4.58 1.16 -21.31
CA HIS A 210 -4.97 2.38 -20.60
C HIS A 210 -5.44 3.44 -21.60
N ILE A 211 -6.38 4.28 -21.17
CA ILE A 211 -6.84 5.42 -21.95
C ILE A 211 -6.14 6.71 -21.51
N ALA A 212 -6.14 7.73 -22.37
CA ALA A 212 -5.68 9.05 -21.98
C ALA A 212 -6.59 9.62 -20.88
N GLN A 213 -6.01 10.03 -19.76
CA GLN A 213 -6.78 10.39 -18.55
C GLN A 213 -5.97 11.30 -17.62
N THR A 214 -6.66 11.96 -16.69
CA THR A 214 -6.01 12.60 -15.54
C THR A 214 -6.05 11.63 -14.38
N LEU A 215 -4.88 11.30 -13.84
CA LEU A 215 -4.69 10.41 -12.71
C LEU A 215 -4.50 11.19 -11.42
N SER A 216 -5.14 10.71 -10.37
CA SER A 216 -4.81 11.04 -8.99
C SER A 216 -3.80 10.01 -8.48
N VAL A 217 -2.66 10.46 -7.96
CA VAL A 217 -1.66 9.62 -7.30
C VAL A 217 -1.51 10.09 -5.86
N MET A 218 -1.77 9.19 -4.93
CA MET A 218 -1.71 9.47 -3.50
C MET A 218 -0.63 8.61 -2.86
N LYS A 219 0.26 9.25 -2.10
CA LYS A 219 1.21 8.59 -1.21
C LYS A 219 0.75 8.78 0.23
N PHE A 220 0.77 7.68 0.96
CA PHE A 220 0.75 7.69 2.41
C PHE A 220 2.06 7.07 2.91
N GLN A 221 2.76 7.73 3.83
CA GLN A 221 3.91 7.14 4.52
C GLN A 221 3.84 7.33 6.03
N GLY A 222 4.44 6.39 6.75
CA GLY A 222 4.71 6.48 8.18
C GLY A 222 6.13 6.00 8.51
N ILE A 223 6.69 6.54 9.59
CA ILE A 223 7.94 6.05 10.18
C ILE A 223 7.59 5.21 11.40
N ILE A 224 8.12 4.00 11.51
CA ILE A 224 7.87 3.13 12.68
C ILE A 224 8.46 3.75 13.96
N ASP A 225 7.64 3.84 15.00
CA ASP A 225 8.07 4.22 16.35
C ASP A 225 8.65 3.01 17.08
N PHE A 226 9.96 2.82 16.99
CA PHE A 226 10.65 1.69 17.61
C PHE A 226 10.42 1.62 19.13
N ASP A 227 10.39 2.75 19.82
CA ASP A 227 10.25 2.79 21.27
C ASP A 227 8.84 2.44 21.70
N LYS A 228 7.82 2.92 20.99
CA LYS A 228 6.44 2.52 21.25
C LYS A 228 6.21 1.05 20.91
N CYS A 229 6.79 0.54 19.82
CA CYS A 229 6.74 -0.89 19.52
C CYS A 229 7.36 -1.73 20.65
N LYS A 230 8.55 -1.36 21.15
CA LYS A 230 9.20 -2.05 22.28
C LYS A 230 8.37 -2.00 23.57
N ARG A 231 7.76 -0.85 23.90
CA ARG A 231 6.87 -0.72 25.08
C ARG A 231 5.62 -1.58 24.98
N ASN A 232 5.17 -1.89 23.77
CA ASN A 232 3.97 -2.67 23.49
C ASN A 232 4.30 -4.04 22.87
N ALA A 233 5.50 -4.57 23.16
CA ALA A 233 5.98 -5.80 22.54
C ALA A 233 5.05 -7.00 22.80
N ASP A 234 4.56 -7.17 24.03
CA ASP A 234 3.65 -8.25 24.40
C ASP A 234 2.38 -8.28 23.54
N LEU A 235 1.85 -7.09 23.21
CA LEU A 235 0.68 -6.96 22.34
C LEU A 235 1.01 -7.39 20.90
N ILE A 236 2.11 -6.89 20.35
CA ILE A 236 2.52 -7.17 18.97
C ILE A 236 2.89 -8.65 18.79
N LEU A 237 3.55 -9.25 19.78
CA LEU A 237 3.88 -10.67 19.81
C LEU A 237 2.64 -11.57 19.86
N GLY A 238 1.52 -11.04 20.38
CA GLY A 238 0.24 -11.74 20.41
C GLY A 238 -0.56 -11.69 19.11
N TRP A 239 -0.08 -10.99 18.07
CA TRP A 239 -0.72 -10.97 16.75
C TRP A 239 -0.19 -12.07 15.83
N ASP A 240 -0.95 -12.35 14.78
CA ASP A 240 -0.53 -13.25 13.70
C ASP A 240 0.73 -12.68 13.04
N ARG A 241 1.86 -13.34 13.26
CA ARG A 241 3.14 -12.90 12.70
C ARG A 241 3.11 -12.95 11.18
N PHE A 242 3.66 -11.90 10.58
CA PHE A 242 3.73 -11.76 9.14
C PHE A 242 5.12 -11.27 8.77
N ASN A 243 6.02 -12.20 8.46
CA ASN A 243 7.39 -11.87 8.08
C ASN A 243 7.45 -11.08 6.77
N ILE A 244 8.53 -10.33 6.61
CA ILE A 244 8.68 -9.40 5.49
C ILE A 244 8.60 -10.09 4.12
N ASP A 245 9.18 -11.30 3.99
CA ASP A 245 9.14 -12.05 2.73
C ASP A 245 7.70 -12.41 2.36
N LYS A 246 6.96 -13.05 3.27
CA LYS A 246 5.54 -13.36 3.05
C LYS A 246 4.73 -12.11 2.74
N TRP A 247 5.07 -10.96 3.32
CA TRP A 247 4.40 -9.71 3.00
C TRP A 247 4.62 -9.22 1.57
N VAL A 248 5.83 -9.39 1.04
CA VAL A 248 6.13 -9.14 -0.38
C VAL A 248 5.32 -10.11 -1.26
N GLU A 249 5.22 -11.38 -0.88
CA GLU A 249 4.54 -12.41 -1.68
C GLU A 249 3.01 -12.34 -1.61
N HIS A 250 2.47 -11.79 -0.53
CA HIS A 250 1.02 -11.78 -0.26
C HIS A 250 0.32 -10.61 -0.97
N THR A 251 0.42 -10.61 -2.28
CA THR A 251 -0.27 -9.66 -3.18
C THR A 251 -0.71 -10.37 -4.46
N ASN A 252 -1.79 -9.90 -5.06
CA ASN A 252 -2.35 -10.50 -6.28
C ASN A 252 -1.41 -10.41 -7.49
N SER A 253 -0.50 -9.43 -7.54
CA SER A 253 0.47 -9.29 -8.65
C SER A 253 1.77 -10.06 -8.45
N TYR A 254 2.00 -10.71 -7.29
CA TYR A 254 3.30 -11.30 -6.97
C TYR A 254 3.74 -12.38 -7.96
N ASN A 255 2.83 -13.20 -8.47
CA ASN A 255 3.17 -14.27 -9.41
C ASN A 255 3.13 -13.83 -10.89
N CYS A 256 2.77 -12.58 -11.16
CA CYS A 256 2.74 -12.06 -12.53
C CYS A 256 4.17 -11.80 -13.05
N PRO A 257 4.46 -12.07 -14.33
CA PRO A 257 5.71 -11.61 -14.93
C PRO A 257 5.71 -10.08 -15.08
N PRO A 258 6.88 -9.42 -15.04
CA PRO A 258 6.98 -8.00 -15.38
C PRO A 258 6.50 -7.74 -16.81
N ASN A 259 5.69 -6.70 -17.00
CA ASN A 259 5.24 -6.25 -18.31
C ASN A 259 6.40 -5.65 -19.14
N GLU A 260 6.48 -6.04 -20.42
CA GLU A 260 7.53 -5.60 -21.36
C GLU A 260 7.03 -4.61 -22.42
N CYS A 261 5.93 -3.90 -22.15
CA CYS A 261 5.37 -2.91 -23.09
C CYS A 261 6.36 -1.76 -23.39
N PRO A 262 6.49 -1.29 -24.65
CA PRO A 262 7.33 -0.14 -24.97
C PRO A 262 7.00 1.15 -24.18
N SER A 263 5.76 1.31 -23.69
CA SER A 263 5.33 2.48 -22.91
C SER A 263 6.11 2.70 -21.60
N TRP A 264 6.85 1.69 -21.09
CA TRP A 264 7.73 1.84 -19.93
C TRP A 264 8.98 2.70 -20.22
N SER A 265 9.40 2.79 -21.49
CA SER A 265 10.64 3.45 -21.89
C SER A 265 10.44 4.81 -22.58
N ASN A 266 9.21 5.12 -23.01
CA ASN A 266 8.87 6.32 -23.79
C ASN A 266 8.39 7.48 -22.91
#